data_AF-A0AAD5E9N9-F1
#
_entry.id   AF-A0AAD5E9N9-F1
#
_cell.length_a   1.000
_cell.length_b   1.000
_cell.length_c   1.000
_cell.angle_alpha   90.00
_cell.angle_beta   90.00
_cell.angle_gamma   90.00
#
_symmetry.space_group_name_H-M   'P 1'
#
loop_
_entity.id
_entity.type
_entity.pdbx_description
1 polymer ?
#
loop_
_entity_poly.entity_id
_entity_poly.type
_entity_poly.pdbx_seq_one_letter_code
_entity_poly.pdbx_strand_id
1 'polypeptide(L)'
;MYKKLPFCIFAVLLVCFASTLAFANEYSNEIATTIVDLPVHFKNVKTIRTIDLRSTVVREDIGIRAENIDSQPQTEYYVPLPEEYDNKVAHFTATLKTTTKEALPVEKLGFDSTRKIQIYKITFPEPVAPGSTVAFGIKFVTTKSLIPNPETIPQVARQHVEYNNNLFIYSLYLVEDSKTTVVLPPNGNVVTFTETTESFSRSGNKIIYGPYHNIDPLVYSEMHIHYEQSQPILTVTNLVRDIQVSHLGGNLAVEERYPLRHDGARLEKQFSRVEFQQSAGVHDHTNVLKQLTFQLPASARDVYYRDDIGNVSTSHVRNQVGSTLLEITPRYPLFGGWNYTWFHGYNADLGEFLHYNKRAGRYILNLKLVENAKKMSFEHVKLNVVLPEGATDVQVEAPFDFDGVTHSKHFTNLDTTGRYQLTLDKSNVVSEHEDFIQISYKFSSIHHLQKPLAACAAFFTIFMMSILISKVKFTIGVTQVIKKTE
;
A
#
# COMPACT_ATOMS: atom_id res chain seq x y z
N MET A 1 34.61 13.82 -67.63
CA MET A 1 35.50 13.41 -66.51
C MET A 1 34.67 12.83 -65.35
N TYR A 2 33.77 11.89 -65.67
CA TYR A 2 32.88 11.20 -64.73
C TYR A 2 33.35 9.74 -64.62
N LYS A 3 34.20 9.41 -63.65
CA LYS A 3 34.56 8.01 -63.34
C LYS A 3 35.17 7.76 -61.95
N LYS A 4 35.14 8.73 -61.03
CA LYS A 4 35.76 8.59 -59.69
C LYS A 4 34.84 8.81 -58.49
N LEU A 5 33.52 8.91 -58.70
CA LEU A 5 32.57 9.05 -57.59
C LEU A 5 32.08 7.72 -56.94
N PRO A 6 32.02 6.56 -57.64
CA PRO A 6 31.50 5.35 -56.99
C PRO A 6 32.51 4.63 -56.09
N PHE A 7 33.82 4.90 -56.22
CA PHE A 7 34.85 4.21 -55.44
C PHE A 7 35.05 4.80 -54.04
N CYS A 8 34.91 6.12 -53.89
CA CYS A 8 35.01 6.78 -52.57
C CYS A 8 33.82 6.46 -51.67
N ILE A 9 32.60 6.34 -52.23
CA ILE A 9 31.41 6.00 -51.44
C ILE A 9 31.48 4.53 -50.98
N PHE A 10 32.00 3.63 -51.82
CA PHE A 10 32.17 2.23 -51.45
C PHE A 10 33.28 2.04 -50.39
N ALA A 11 34.38 2.79 -50.48
CA ALA A 11 35.46 2.75 -49.49
C ALA A 11 35.02 3.30 -48.12
N VAL A 12 34.20 4.34 -48.08
CA VAL A 12 33.67 4.91 -46.82
C VAL A 12 32.66 3.95 -46.17
N LEU A 13 31.80 3.30 -46.95
CA LEU A 13 30.87 2.27 -46.44
C LEU A 13 31.60 1.04 -45.89
N LEU A 14 32.72 0.63 -46.51
CA LEU A 14 33.50 -0.52 -46.05
C LEU A 14 34.30 -0.22 -44.77
N VAL A 15 34.79 1.01 -44.61
CA VAL A 15 35.44 1.46 -43.36
C VAL A 15 34.41 1.62 -42.23
N CYS A 16 33.20 2.11 -42.51
CA CYS A 16 32.13 2.16 -41.53
C CYS A 16 31.66 0.75 -41.11
N PHE A 17 31.56 -0.21 -42.04
CA PHE A 17 31.21 -1.60 -41.71
C PHE A 17 32.33 -2.36 -40.97
N ALA A 18 33.59 -2.07 -41.26
CA ALA A 18 34.71 -2.65 -40.52
C ALA A 18 34.84 -2.05 -39.11
N SER A 19 34.49 -0.77 -38.93
CA SER A 19 34.46 -0.14 -37.60
C SER A 19 33.28 -0.58 -36.73
N THR A 20 32.18 -1.05 -37.30
CA THR A 20 31.06 -1.62 -36.53
C THR A 20 31.26 -3.09 -36.17
N LEU A 21 32.14 -3.81 -36.89
CA LEU A 21 32.50 -5.20 -36.56
C LEU A 21 33.65 -5.31 -35.55
N ALA A 22 34.48 -4.26 -35.38
CA ALA A 22 35.55 -4.23 -34.38
C ALA A 22 35.10 -3.79 -32.96
N PHE A 23 33.83 -3.38 -32.80
CA PHE A 23 33.21 -3.08 -31.49
C PHE A 23 32.00 -3.97 -31.20
N ALA A 24 31.90 -5.13 -31.85
CA ALA A 24 31.11 -6.24 -31.31
C ALA A 24 31.94 -6.92 -30.21
N ASN A 25 32.12 -6.22 -29.09
CA ASN A 25 32.35 -6.94 -27.84
C ASN A 25 31.17 -7.89 -27.72
N GLU A 26 31.45 -9.19 -27.66
CA GLU A 26 30.50 -10.16 -27.12
C GLU A 26 30.06 -9.62 -25.77
N TYR A 27 28.90 -8.96 -25.73
CA TYR A 27 28.14 -8.85 -24.50
C TYR A 27 27.67 -10.26 -24.20
N SER A 28 28.55 -11.04 -23.57
CA SER A 28 28.13 -12.16 -22.78
C SER A 28 27.09 -11.62 -21.81
N ASN A 29 25.83 -11.95 -22.04
CA ASN A 29 24.79 -11.87 -21.02
C ASN A 29 25.11 -12.92 -19.94
N GLU A 30 26.26 -12.79 -19.27
CA GLU A 30 26.42 -13.36 -17.96
C GLU A 30 25.52 -12.53 -17.06
N ILE A 31 24.36 -13.10 -16.74
CA ILE A 31 23.50 -12.57 -15.67
C ILE A 31 24.40 -12.51 -14.44
N ALA A 32 24.77 -11.29 -14.03
CA ALA A 32 25.63 -11.09 -12.88
C ALA A 32 25.04 -11.86 -11.70
N THR A 33 25.73 -12.91 -11.27
CA THR A 33 25.25 -13.79 -10.21
C THR A 33 25.56 -13.10 -8.90
N THR A 34 24.56 -12.48 -8.28
CA THR A 34 24.67 -11.94 -6.93
C THR A 34 24.62 -13.10 -5.95
N ILE A 35 25.71 -13.32 -5.24
CA ILE A 35 25.82 -14.26 -4.12
C ILE A 35 26.01 -13.43 -2.86
N VAL A 36 25.13 -13.62 -1.89
CA VAL A 36 25.28 -13.02 -0.56
C VAL A 36 26.00 -14.04 0.31
N ASP A 37 27.14 -13.65 0.87
CA ASP A 37 27.82 -14.45 1.88
C ASP A 37 26.99 -14.41 3.17
N LEU A 38 26.54 -15.58 3.63
CA LEU A 38 25.60 -15.72 4.72
C LEU A 38 26.23 -16.61 5.78
N PRO A 39 26.74 -16.02 6.87
CA PRO A 39 27.40 -16.82 7.88
C PRO A 39 26.36 -17.53 8.77
N VAL A 40 26.56 -18.83 8.96
CA VAL A 40 25.64 -19.69 9.71
C VAL A 40 26.11 -19.79 11.16
N HIS A 41 25.77 -18.76 11.95
CA HIS A 41 26.22 -18.67 13.36
C HIS A 41 25.23 -19.22 14.38
N PHE A 42 24.02 -19.58 13.96
CA PHE A 42 22.95 -20.02 14.86
C PHE A 42 22.46 -21.41 14.51
N LYS A 43 21.85 -22.07 15.50
CA LYS A 43 20.87 -23.15 15.28
C LYS A 43 19.54 -22.76 15.91
N ASN A 44 18.44 -23.19 15.33
CA ASN A 44 17.11 -22.93 15.85
C ASN A 44 16.66 -24.09 16.76
N VAL A 45 16.79 -23.90 18.08
CA VAL A 45 16.39 -24.90 19.09
C VAL A 45 14.90 -25.19 19.04
N LYS A 46 14.08 -24.13 18.91
CA LYS A 46 12.63 -24.28 18.84
C LYS A 46 12.00 -23.25 17.94
N THR A 47 11.13 -23.71 17.07
CA THR A 47 10.37 -22.87 16.15
C THR A 47 8.88 -23.19 16.18
N ILE A 48 8.06 -22.14 16.25
CA ILE A 48 6.60 -22.26 16.22
C ILE A 48 6.08 -21.30 15.15
N ARG A 49 5.59 -21.85 14.05
CA ARG A 49 5.00 -21.09 12.94
C ARG A 49 3.48 -21.17 13.01
N THR A 50 2.83 -20.02 12.92
CA THR A 50 1.37 -19.91 12.78
C THR A 50 1.06 -19.20 11.48
N ILE A 51 0.27 -19.84 10.62
CA ILE A 51 -0.20 -19.29 9.34
C ILE A 51 -1.69 -18.99 9.49
N ASP A 52 -2.08 -17.74 9.36
CA ASP A 52 -3.46 -17.29 9.47
C ASP A 52 -4.07 -17.05 8.09
N LEU A 53 -5.02 -17.92 7.72
CA LEU A 53 -5.75 -17.92 6.45
C LEU A 53 -7.20 -17.41 6.59
N ARG A 54 -7.53 -16.77 7.73
CA ARG A 54 -8.90 -16.29 8.02
C ARG A 54 -9.34 -15.11 7.16
N SER A 55 -8.39 -14.34 6.61
CA SER A 55 -8.66 -13.16 5.77
C SER A 55 -8.24 -13.38 4.31
N THR A 56 -8.43 -12.36 3.48
CA THR A 56 -8.01 -12.34 2.06
C THR A 56 -6.49 -12.21 1.87
N VAL A 57 -5.76 -11.83 2.92
CA VAL A 57 -4.29 -11.83 2.98
C VAL A 57 -3.83 -12.89 3.97
N VAL A 58 -2.62 -13.41 3.78
CA VAL A 58 -2.04 -14.45 4.64
C VAL A 58 -1.05 -13.82 5.60
N ARG A 59 -1.19 -14.10 6.90
CA ARG A 59 -0.26 -13.64 7.95
C ARG A 59 0.50 -14.81 8.52
N GLU A 60 1.81 -14.68 8.59
CA GLU A 60 2.67 -15.65 9.23
C GLU A 60 3.30 -15.05 10.48
N ASP A 61 3.17 -15.74 11.61
CA ASP A 61 3.83 -15.42 12.88
C ASP A 61 4.74 -16.60 13.26
N ILE A 62 6.04 -16.36 13.29
CA ILE A 62 7.06 -17.35 13.55
C ILE A 62 7.78 -16.96 14.84
N GLY A 63 7.58 -17.76 15.89
CA GLY A 63 8.36 -17.68 17.10
C GLY A 63 9.63 -18.52 16.99
N ILE A 64 10.79 -17.92 17.21
CA ILE A 64 12.10 -18.60 17.13
C ILE A 64 12.82 -18.48 18.47
N ARG A 65 13.37 -19.60 18.94
CA ARG A 65 14.45 -19.63 19.93
C ARG A 65 15.71 -20.13 19.24
N ALA A 66 16.67 -19.23 19.06
CA ALA A 66 17.94 -19.51 18.39
C ALA A 66 19.07 -19.57 19.41
N GLU A 67 20.01 -20.50 19.23
CA GLU A 67 21.23 -20.65 20.03
C GLU A 67 22.44 -20.26 19.18
N ASN A 68 23.34 -19.44 19.73
CA ASN A 68 24.58 -19.09 19.06
C ASN A 68 25.57 -20.27 19.16
N ILE A 69 25.95 -20.84 18.02
CA ILE A 69 26.89 -21.96 17.92
C ILE A 69 28.32 -21.51 17.55
N ASP A 70 28.53 -20.22 17.31
CA ASP A 70 29.84 -19.65 17.05
C ASP A 70 30.63 -19.42 18.35
N SER A 71 31.94 -19.37 18.21
CA SER A 71 32.91 -18.97 19.23
C SER A 71 32.84 -17.50 19.62
N GLN A 72 32.28 -16.64 18.76
CA GLN A 72 32.16 -15.19 19.00
C GLN A 72 30.71 -14.79 19.33
N PRO A 73 30.49 -13.70 20.08
CA PRO A 73 29.16 -13.11 20.25
C PRO A 73 28.58 -12.61 18.92
N GLN A 74 27.29 -12.84 18.70
CA GLN A 74 26.62 -12.56 17.42
C GLN A 74 25.44 -11.62 17.58
N THR A 75 25.30 -10.65 16.67
CA THR A 75 24.25 -9.63 16.71
C THR A 75 23.25 -9.72 15.57
N GLU A 76 23.54 -10.50 14.53
CA GLU A 76 22.77 -10.52 13.28
C GLU A 76 22.13 -11.88 13.04
N TYR A 77 20.88 -11.88 12.60
CA TYR A 77 20.15 -13.09 12.20
C TYR A 77 19.56 -12.90 10.80
N TYR A 78 19.69 -13.93 9.95
CA TYR A 78 19.32 -13.86 8.54
C TYR A 78 18.10 -14.74 8.26
N VAL A 79 17.07 -14.15 7.64
CA VAL A 79 15.82 -14.83 7.29
C VAL A 79 15.73 -14.96 5.77
N PRO A 80 15.73 -16.19 5.22
CA PRO A 80 15.54 -16.39 3.80
C PRO A 80 14.03 -16.42 3.47
N LEU A 81 13.63 -15.71 2.42
CA LEU A 81 12.32 -15.89 1.78
C LEU A 81 12.54 -16.33 0.33
N PRO A 82 11.90 -17.41 -0.13
CA PRO A 82 11.96 -17.79 -1.54
C PRO A 82 11.44 -16.67 -2.45
N GLU A 83 12.03 -16.54 -3.65
CA GLU A 83 11.69 -15.53 -4.66
C GLU A 83 10.17 -15.41 -4.92
N GLU A 84 9.49 -16.56 -4.95
CA GLU A 84 8.04 -16.67 -5.21
C GLU A 84 7.15 -15.94 -4.20
N TYR A 85 7.70 -15.61 -3.02
CA TYR A 85 7.00 -14.91 -1.96
C TYR A 85 7.45 -13.46 -1.81
N ASP A 86 8.68 -13.11 -2.17
CA ASP A 86 9.23 -11.77 -1.90
C ASP A 86 8.38 -10.65 -2.53
N ASN A 87 7.97 -10.84 -3.78
CA ASN A 87 7.09 -9.88 -4.48
C ASN A 87 5.67 -9.77 -3.91
N LYS A 88 5.28 -10.71 -3.04
CA LYS A 88 3.98 -10.76 -2.35
C LYS A 88 4.06 -10.21 -0.93
N VAL A 89 5.24 -10.05 -0.34
CA VAL A 89 5.41 -9.52 1.02
C VAL A 89 4.96 -8.06 1.07
N ALA A 90 3.93 -7.80 1.86
CA ALA A 90 3.40 -6.46 2.10
C ALA A 90 4.09 -5.82 3.30
N HIS A 91 4.32 -6.60 4.35
CA HIS A 91 4.81 -6.11 5.63
C HIS A 91 5.68 -7.19 6.27
N PHE A 92 6.80 -6.78 6.87
CA PHE A 92 7.72 -7.67 7.57
C PHE A 92 8.24 -6.96 8.83
N THR A 93 8.08 -7.58 9.99
CA THR A 93 8.56 -7.07 11.27
C THR A 93 9.18 -8.17 12.11
N ALA A 94 10.11 -7.79 12.98
CA ALA A 94 10.70 -8.66 13.98
C ALA A 94 10.53 -8.04 15.37
N THR A 95 10.30 -8.88 16.38
CA THR A 95 10.12 -8.44 17.77
C THR A 95 10.90 -9.34 18.72
N LEU A 96 11.58 -8.74 19.68
CA LEU A 96 12.26 -9.48 20.73
C LEU A 96 11.23 -10.01 21.73
N LYS A 97 11.35 -11.28 22.13
CA LYS A 97 10.45 -11.90 23.11
C LYS A 97 11.02 -11.77 24.52
N THR A 98 11.01 -10.54 25.04
CA THR A 98 11.26 -10.23 26.47
C THR A 98 9.93 -9.89 27.17
N THR A 99 9.97 -9.51 28.45
CA THR A 99 8.79 -9.10 29.24
C THR A 99 7.99 -7.98 28.56
N THR A 100 8.66 -7.13 27.79
CA THR A 100 8.07 -6.10 26.92
C THR A 100 8.44 -6.40 25.46
N LYS A 101 7.46 -6.56 24.57
CA LYS A 101 7.73 -6.77 23.14
C LYS A 101 8.44 -5.54 22.55
N GLU A 102 9.72 -5.67 22.25
CA GLU A 102 10.53 -4.62 21.64
C GLU A 102 10.69 -4.89 20.14
N ALA A 103 10.57 -3.84 19.31
CA ALA A 103 10.75 -3.97 17.87
C ALA A 103 12.24 -4.12 17.53
N LEU A 104 12.58 -5.06 16.65
CA LEU A 104 13.94 -5.27 16.17
C LEU A 104 14.12 -4.58 14.81
N PRO A 105 15.26 -3.91 14.56
CA PRO A 105 15.59 -3.40 13.22
C PRO A 105 15.63 -4.53 12.20
N VAL A 106 14.91 -4.34 11.09
CA VAL A 106 14.90 -5.25 9.94
C VAL A 106 15.39 -4.51 8.71
N GLU A 107 16.35 -5.11 8.00
CA GLU A 107 16.88 -4.58 6.74
C GLU A 107 16.69 -5.62 5.62
N LYS A 108 16.19 -5.18 4.46
CA LYS A 108 16.13 -6.01 3.25
C LYS A 108 17.48 -5.90 2.53
N LEU A 109 18.38 -6.88 2.75
CA LEU A 109 19.77 -6.81 2.28
C LEU A 109 19.90 -6.93 0.76
N GLY A 110 19.35 -8.00 0.18
CA GLY A 110 19.52 -8.29 -1.24
C GLY A 110 19.05 -9.66 -1.65
N PHE A 111 18.91 -9.84 -2.96
CA PHE A 111 18.48 -11.09 -3.58
C PHE A 111 19.71 -11.95 -3.92
N ASP A 112 19.71 -13.18 -3.43
CA ASP A 112 20.67 -14.21 -3.83
C ASP A 112 20.12 -14.95 -5.05
N SER A 113 20.72 -14.66 -6.20
CA SER A 113 20.33 -15.23 -7.49
C SER A 113 20.64 -16.71 -7.64
N THR A 114 21.62 -17.24 -6.88
CA THR A 114 22.00 -18.66 -6.94
C THR A 114 21.00 -19.50 -6.17
N ARG A 115 20.64 -19.05 -4.96
CA ARG A 115 19.69 -19.74 -4.09
C ARG A 115 18.22 -19.36 -4.37
N LYS A 116 17.99 -18.32 -5.16
CA LYS A 116 16.67 -17.72 -5.45
C LYS A 116 15.91 -17.32 -4.18
N ILE A 117 16.61 -16.63 -3.29
CA ILE A 117 16.07 -16.18 -2.00
C ILE A 117 16.29 -14.68 -1.83
N GLN A 118 15.28 -14.00 -1.32
CA GLN A 118 15.44 -12.68 -0.73
C GLN A 118 15.86 -12.83 0.73
N ILE A 119 16.88 -12.08 1.14
CA ILE A 119 17.38 -12.13 2.52
C ILE A 119 16.93 -10.88 3.28
N TYR A 120 16.43 -11.12 4.50
CA TYR A 120 16.18 -10.10 5.51
C TYR A 120 17.16 -10.27 6.66
N LYS A 121 17.77 -9.18 7.12
CA LYS A 121 18.65 -9.15 8.28
C LYS A 121 17.91 -8.56 9.47
N ILE A 122 17.94 -9.25 10.58
CA ILE A 122 17.44 -8.80 11.88
C ILE A 122 18.65 -8.49 12.76
N THR A 123 18.67 -7.31 13.37
CA THR A 123 19.76 -6.89 14.27
C THR A 123 19.29 -6.92 15.72
N PHE A 124 20.01 -7.64 16.58
CA PHE A 124 19.76 -7.67 18.02
C PHE A 124 20.44 -6.49 18.71
N PRO A 125 19.78 -5.86 19.72
CA PRO A 125 20.37 -4.73 20.45
C PRO A 125 21.58 -5.14 21.31
N GLU A 126 21.55 -6.37 21.83
CA GLU A 126 22.64 -6.96 22.62
C GLU A 126 23.21 -8.19 21.91
N PRO A 127 24.54 -8.34 21.84
CA PRO A 127 25.18 -9.53 21.27
C PRO A 127 24.81 -10.80 22.03
N VAL A 128 24.41 -11.84 21.30
CA VAL A 128 24.14 -13.16 21.86
C VAL A 128 25.46 -13.88 22.09
N ALA A 129 25.80 -14.15 23.35
CA ALA A 129 27.03 -14.84 23.71
C ALA A 129 27.08 -16.29 23.18
N PRO A 130 28.27 -16.87 22.94
CA PRO A 130 28.44 -18.27 22.57
C PRO A 130 27.67 -19.23 23.48
N GLY A 131 26.94 -20.18 22.91
CA GLY A 131 26.12 -21.16 23.64
C GLY A 131 24.88 -20.59 24.33
N SER A 132 24.62 -19.27 24.22
CA SER A 132 23.42 -18.64 24.78
C SER A 132 22.29 -18.61 23.76
N THR A 133 21.05 -18.54 24.26
CA THR A 133 19.85 -18.51 23.41
C THR A 133 19.18 -17.14 23.40
N VAL A 134 18.66 -16.74 22.24
CA VAL A 134 17.79 -15.58 22.07
C VAL A 134 16.40 -16.03 21.60
N ALA A 135 15.35 -15.39 22.11
CA ALA A 135 13.97 -15.65 21.69
C ALA A 135 13.38 -14.41 21.02
N PHE A 136 12.87 -14.56 19.81
CA PHE A 136 12.26 -13.48 19.05
C PHE A 136 11.09 -14.00 18.19
N GLY A 137 10.32 -13.09 17.61
CA GLY A 137 9.19 -13.36 16.73
C GLY A 137 9.36 -12.62 15.42
N ILE A 138 9.10 -13.30 14.31
CA ILE A 138 9.02 -12.72 12.97
C ILE A 138 7.55 -12.72 12.59
N LYS A 139 7.05 -11.58 12.11
CA LYS A 139 5.71 -11.49 11.53
C LYS A 139 5.82 -10.93 10.12
N PHE A 140 5.24 -11.62 9.15
CA PHE A 140 5.08 -11.05 7.81
C PHE A 140 3.72 -11.34 7.22
N VAL A 141 3.33 -10.49 6.26
CA VAL A 141 2.02 -10.55 5.61
C VAL A 141 2.25 -10.65 4.11
N THR A 142 1.61 -11.62 3.47
CA THR A 142 1.65 -11.78 2.01
C THR A 142 0.29 -11.55 1.39
N THR A 143 0.27 -10.87 0.25
CA THR A 143 -0.91 -10.68 -0.60
C THR A 143 -0.85 -11.64 -1.78
N LYS A 144 -1.98 -11.86 -2.48
CA LYS A 144 -2.04 -12.70 -3.69
C LYS A 144 -1.52 -14.14 -3.49
N SER A 145 -1.61 -14.66 -2.26
CA SER A 145 -1.22 -16.03 -1.89
C SER A 145 -2.38 -17.02 -1.89
N LEU A 146 -3.62 -16.52 -1.99
CA LEU A 146 -4.84 -17.33 -2.05
C LEU A 146 -5.34 -17.36 -3.49
N ILE A 147 -5.40 -18.56 -4.08
CA ILE A 147 -5.78 -18.73 -5.48
C ILE A 147 -7.15 -19.41 -5.53
N PRO A 148 -8.18 -18.81 -6.18
CA PRO A 148 -9.47 -19.47 -6.34
C PRO A 148 -9.34 -20.77 -7.13
N ASN A 149 -9.79 -21.88 -6.57
CA ASN A 149 -9.90 -23.16 -7.28
C ASN A 149 -11.26 -23.82 -6.98
N PRO A 150 -12.16 -23.99 -7.96
CA PRO A 150 -11.99 -23.64 -9.38
C PRO A 150 -11.95 -22.12 -9.63
N GLU A 151 -11.29 -21.71 -10.71
CA GLU A 151 -11.20 -20.29 -11.12
C GLU A 151 -12.57 -19.69 -11.48
N THR A 152 -13.52 -20.53 -11.88
CA THR A 152 -14.88 -20.16 -12.27
C THR A 152 -15.89 -20.98 -11.49
N ILE A 153 -16.94 -20.33 -10.98
CA ILE A 153 -18.00 -20.94 -10.20
C ILE A 153 -19.39 -20.48 -10.69
N PRO A 154 -20.45 -21.28 -10.50
CA PRO A 154 -21.84 -20.83 -10.67
C PRO A 154 -22.15 -19.61 -9.79
N GLN A 155 -23.15 -18.82 -10.18
CA GLN A 155 -23.52 -17.59 -9.48
C GLN A 155 -23.92 -17.81 -8.01
N VAL A 156 -24.47 -18.99 -7.69
CA VAL A 156 -24.91 -19.38 -6.35
C VAL A 156 -24.07 -20.55 -5.82
N ALA A 157 -22.75 -20.44 -5.97
CA ALA A 157 -21.80 -21.41 -5.45
C ALA A 157 -20.91 -20.81 -4.36
N ARG A 158 -20.39 -21.69 -3.51
CA ARG A 158 -19.39 -21.34 -2.49
C ARG A 158 -18.01 -21.30 -3.15
N GLN A 159 -17.27 -20.23 -2.90
CA GLN A 159 -15.91 -20.10 -3.37
C GLN A 159 -14.97 -20.94 -2.50
N HIS A 160 -14.02 -21.61 -3.15
CA HIS A 160 -12.92 -22.30 -2.50
C HIS A 160 -11.60 -21.72 -3.01
N VAL A 161 -10.59 -21.72 -2.15
CA VAL A 161 -9.26 -21.19 -2.46
C VAL A 161 -8.19 -22.19 -2.03
N GLU A 162 -7.10 -22.17 -2.75
CA GLU A 162 -5.88 -22.91 -2.45
C GLU A 162 -4.83 -21.99 -1.86
N TYR A 163 -4.08 -22.54 -0.92
CA TYR A 163 -2.90 -21.94 -0.34
C TYR A 163 -1.76 -22.96 -0.37
N ASN A 164 -0.68 -22.59 -1.06
CA ASN A 164 0.51 -23.40 -1.24
C ASN A 164 1.71 -22.73 -0.57
N ASN A 165 2.37 -23.45 0.33
CA ASN A 165 3.57 -22.98 1.00
C ASN A 165 4.49 -24.15 1.36
N ASN A 166 5.70 -23.86 1.85
CA ASN A 166 6.51 -24.86 2.53
C ASN A 166 5.80 -25.34 3.80
N LEU A 167 5.82 -26.63 4.07
CA LEU A 167 5.37 -27.26 5.31
C LEU A 167 6.23 -26.83 6.49
N PHE A 168 7.54 -26.81 6.26
CA PHE A 168 8.56 -26.43 7.24
C PHE A 168 8.81 -24.92 7.21
N ILE A 169 9.46 -24.41 8.27
CA ILE A 169 10.00 -23.05 8.24
C ILE A 169 11.21 -23.06 7.32
N TYR A 170 11.17 -22.24 6.29
CA TYR A 170 12.32 -22.06 5.40
C TYR A 170 13.39 -21.24 6.13
N SER A 171 14.50 -21.88 6.51
CA SER A 171 15.55 -21.29 7.34
C SER A 171 16.95 -21.59 6.81
N LEU A 172 17.90 -20.69 7.05
CA LEU A 172 19.34 -20.90 6.77
C LEU A 172 20.01 -21.78 7.82
N TYR A 173 19.33 -22.05 8.93
CA TYR A 173 19.87 -22.71 10.10
C TYR A 173 19.18 -24.06 10.32
N LEU A 174 19.89 -25.01 10.92
CA LEU A 174 19.32 -26.26 11.39
C LEU A 174 18.18 -25.97 12.39
N VAL A 175 17.05 -26.66 12.25
CA VAL A 175 15.91 -26.53 13.16
C VAL A 175 15.74 -27.83 13.95
N GLU A 176 16.02 -27.78 15.25
CA GLU A 176 15.94 -28.95 16.14
C GLU A 176 14.48 -29.36 16.38
N ASP A 177 13.61 -28.41 16.75
CA ASP A 177 12.17 -28.63 16.93
C ASP A 177 11.35 -27.63 16.10
N SER A 178 10.41 -28.13 15.30
CA SER A 178 9.48 -27.30 14.56
C SER A 178 8.02 -27.74 14.67
N LYS A 179 7.14 -26.75 14.76
CA LYS A 179 5.69 -26.94 14.73
C LYS A 179 5.04 -25.87 13.86
N THR A 180 4.25 -26.29 12.88
CA THR A 180 3.46 -25.39 12.02
C THR A 180 1.98 -25.54 12.34
N THR A 181 1.28 -24.44 12.58
CA THR A 181 -0.17 -24.40 12.82
C THR A 181 -0.83 -23.51 11.79
N VAL A 182 -1.74 -24.06 10.99
CA VAL A 182 -2.55 -23.30 10.05
C VAL A 182 -3.91 -23.03 10.67
N VAL A 183 -4.33 -21.77 10.69
CA VAL A 183 -5.61 -21.31 11.22
C VAL A 183 -6.52 -20.92 10.06
N LEU A 184 -7.64 -21.61 9.96
CA LEU A 184 -8.65 -21.45 8.92
C LEU A 184 -9.80 -20.55 9.40
N PRO A 185 -10.62 -20.00 8.48
CA PRO A 185 -11.89 -19.37 8.84
C PRO A 185 -12.74 -20.28 9.74
N PRO A 186 -13.49 -19.73 10.72
CA PRO A 186 -14.29 -20.54 11.66
C PRO A 186 -15.27 -21.52 11.01
N ASN A 187 -15.78 -21.16 9.83
CA ASN A 187 -16.70 -21.98 9.02
C ASN A 187 -16.03 -22.55 7.75
N GLY A 188 -14.70 -22.51 7.67
CA GLY A 188 -13.95 -22.94 6.50
C GLY A 188 -13.98 -24.46 6.38
N ASN A 189 -14.86 -24.98 5.54
CA ASN A 189 -14.82 -26.39 5.16
C ASN A 189 -13.54 -26.67 4.39
N VAL A 190 -12.71 -27.56 4.92
CA VAL A 190 -11.49 -28.02 4.24
C VAL A 190 -11.88 -29.13 3.28
N VAL A 191 -11.56 -28.93 2.01
CA VAL A 191 -11.79 -29.92 0.94
C VAL A 191 -10.62 -30.90 0.92
N THR A 192 -9.39 -30.39 0.81
CA THR A 192 -8.16 -31.18 0.86
C THR A 192 -7.06 -30.42 1.61
N PHE A 193 -6.15 -31.15 2.23
CA PHE A 193 -4.93 -30.62 2.81
C PHE A 193 -3.84 -31.69 2.74
N THR A 194 -2.56 -31.29 2.78
CA THR A 194 -1.45 -32.25 2.80
C THR A 194 -1.48 -33.11 4.05
N GLU A 195 -1.63 -34.43 3.91
CA GLU A 195 -1.50 -35.38 5.02
C GLU A 195 -0.07 -35.92 5.05
N THR A 196 0.67 -35.66 6.13
CA THR A 196 2.06 -36.11 6.27
C THR A 196 2.14 -37.44 7.02
N THR A 197 3.09 -38.30 6.68
CA THR A 197 3.26 -39.62 7.32
C THR A 197 3.73 -39.56 8.78
N GLU A 198 4.39 -38.48 9.20
CA GLU A 198 5.03 -38.41 10.52
C GLU A 198 4.08 -37.91 11.63
N SER A 199 3.48 -36.74 11.47
CA SER A 199 2.57 -36.18 12.47
C SER A 199 1.74 -35.02 11.94
N PHE A 200 0.42 -35.20 11.88
CA PHE A 200 -0.53 -34.10 11.72
C PHE A 200 -1.76 -34.30 12.61
N SER A 201 -2.42 -33.21 12.96
CA SER A 201 -3.71 -33.25 13.65
C SER A 201 -4.61 -32.10 13.22
N ARG A 202 -5.91 -32.35 13.21
CA ARG A 202 -6.93 -31.32 12.96
C ARG A 202 -7.76 -31.11 14.21
N SER A 203 -7.86 -29.86 14.64
CA SER A 203 -8.64 -29.46 15.83
C SER A 203 -9.48 -28.24 15.49
N GLY A 204 -10.77 -28.45 15.21
CA GLY A 204 -11.68 -27.38 14.81
C GLY A 204 -11.22 -26.69 13.52
N ASN A 205 -10.97 -25.39 13.59
CA ASN A 205 -10.49 -24.56 12.48
C ASN A 205 -8.95 -24.53 12.38
N LYS A 206 -8.24 -25.47 13.01
CA LYS A 206 -6.77 -25.53 12.98
C LYS A 206 -6.27 -26.84 12.40
N ILE A 207 -5.27 -26.75 11.54
CA ILE A 207 -4.45 -27.89 11.08
C ILE A 207 -3.06 -27.72 11.70
N ILE A 208 -2.56 -28.75 12.35
CA ILE A 208 -1.29 -28.72 13.06
C ILE A 208 -0.38 -29.79 12.44
N TYR A 209 0.80 -29.35 12.01
CA TYR A 209 1.87 -30.19 11.49
C TYR A 209 3.03 -30.27 12.47
N GLY A 210 3.57 -31.47 12.66
CA GLY A 210 4.61 -31.76 13.62
C GLY A 210 4.09 -32.05 15.04
N PRO A 211 5.00 -32.19 16.03
CA PRO A 211 6.38 -31.72 15.99
C PRO A 211 7.26 -32.50 15.00
N TYR A 212 8.11 -31.78 14.29
CA TYR A 212 9.18 -32.32 13.45
C TYR A 212 10.52 -32.05 14.12
N HIS A 213 11.47 -32.95 13.91
CA HIS A 213 12.78 -32.90 14.55
C HIS A 213 13.93 -32.87 13.53
N ASN A 214 14.97 -32.10 13.82
CA ASN A 214 16.21 -32.03 13.03
C ASN A 214 15.96 -31.75 11.54
N ILE A 215 15.26 -30.66 11.22
CA ILE A 215 15.04 -30.22 9.84
C ILE A 215 16.31 -29.50 9.36
N ASP A 216 16.89 -30.01 8.28
CA ASP A 216 18.09 -29.42 7.66
C ASP A 216 17.84 -27.99 7.12
N PRO A 217 18.89 -27.17 6.97
CA PRO A 217 18.79 -25.86 6.33
C PRO A 217 18.18 -25.91 4.93
N LEU A 218 17.37 -24.90 4.59
CA LEU A 218 16.77 -24.67 3.27
C LEU A 218 15.93 -25.84 2.74
N VAL A 219 15.42 -26.71 3.62
CA VAL A 219 14.51 -27.79 3.24
C VAL A 219 13.17 -27.22 2.80
N TYR A 220 12.69 -27.73 1.67
CA TYR A 220 11.38 -27.40 1.12
C TYR A 220 10.55 -28.67 0.96
N SER A 221 9.35 -28.67 1.54
CA SER A 221 8.34 -29.71 1.37
C SER A 221 7.00 -29.04 1.13
N GLU A 222 6.31 -29.41 0.05
CA GLU A 222 5.10 -28.74 -0.37
C GLU A 222 3.92 -29.01 0.59
N MET A 223 3.30 -27.93 1.07
CA MET A 223 2.07 -27.95 1.84
C MET A 223 0.98 -27.26 1.02
N HIS A 224 -0.07 -28.02 0.73
CA HIS A 224 -1.24 -27.61 -0.01
C HIS A 224 -2.47 -27.62 0.91
N ILE A 225 -3.29 -26.58 0.85
CA ILE A 225 -4.52 -26.45 1.63
C ILE A 225 -5.62 -25.85 0.74
N HIS A 226 -6.70 -26.61 0.55
CA HIS A 226 -7.88 -26.20 -0.21
C HIS A 226 -9.10 -26.11 0.70
N TYR A 227 -9.68 -24.93 0.80
CA TYR A 227 -10.76 -24.66 1.77
C TYR A 227 -11.79 -23.64 1.26
N GLU A 228 -12.98 -23.68 1.85
CA GLU A 228 -14.07 -22.74 1.60
C GLU A 228 -13.72 -21.33 2.13
N GLN A 229 -13.77 -20.33 1.26
CA GLN A 229 -13.59 -18.92 1.58
C GLN A 229 -14.73 -18.10 0.97
N SER A 230 -15.73 -17.77 1.80
CA SER A 230 -16.88 -16.97 1.36
C SER A 230 -16.60 -15.47 1.30
N GLN A 231 -15.50 -14.98 1.87
CA GLN A 231 -15.18 -13.55 1.77
C GLN A 231 -14.78 -13.18 0.33
N PRO A 232 -15.30 -12.06 -0.21
CA PRO A 232 -14.80 -11.53 -1.48
C PRO A 232 -13.33 -11.17 -1.35
N ILE A 233 -12.51 -11.64 -2.29
CA ILE A 233 -11.11 -11.24 -2.40
C ILE A 233 -11.08 -9.89 -3.13
N LEU A 234 -10.83 -8.82 -2.39
CA LEU A 234 -10.92 -7.44 -2.86
C LEU A 234 -9.53 -6.81 -2.94
N THR A 235 -9.19 -6.28 -4.10
CA THR A 235 -7.91 -5.62 -4.34
C THR A 235 -8.13 -4.26 -4.99
N VAL A 236 -7.66 -3.21 -4.31
CA VAL A 236 -7.65 -1.85 -4.83
C VAL A 236 -6.34 -1.64 -5.58
N THR A 237 -6.44 -1.38 -6.88
CA THR A 237 -5.25 -1.36 -7.76
C THR A 237 -4.40 -0.10 -7.58
N ASN A 238 -5.03 1.06 -7.44
CA ASN A 238 -4.36 2.35 -7.28
C ASN A 238 -5.25 3.32 -6.49
N LEU A 239 -5.15 3.28 -5.15
CA LEU A 239 -5.85 4.23 -4.29
C LEU A 239 -5.17 5.59 -4.39
N VAL A 240 -5.95 6.63 -4.71
CA VAL A 240 -5.53 8.02 -4.57
C VAL A 240 -6.33 8.66 -3.45
N ARG A 241 -5.63 9.10 -2.41
CA ARG A 241 -6.20 9.77 -1.25
C ARG A 241 -5.70 11.21 -1.20
N ASP A 242 -6.59 12.16 -1.46
CA ASP A 242 -6.32 13.58 -1.44
C ASP A 242 -6.84 14.20 -0.15
N ILE A 243 -5.94 14.79 0.64
CA ILE A 243 -6.24 15.43 1.92
C ILE A 243 -5.83 16.89 1.85
N GLN A 244 -6.79 17.79 2.00
CA GLN A 244 -6.55 19.23 2.00
C GLN A 244 -6.78 19.82 3.38
N VAL A 245 -5.74 20.48 3.89
CA VAL A 245 -5.74 21.13 5.21
C VAL A 245 -6.05 22.61 5.06
N SER A 246 -7.05 23.10 5.78
CA SER A 246 -7.44 24.52 5.81
C SER A 246 -7.43 25.06 7.23
N HIS A 247 -6.41 25.84 7.59
CA HIS A 247 -6.37 26.50 8.91
C HIS A 247 -7.42 27.62 9.01
N LEU A 248 -7.63 28.40 7.94
CA LEU A 248 -8.60 29.50 7.94
C LEU A 248 -10.04 29.01 8.18
N GLY A 249 -10.39 27.85 7.61
CA GLY A 249 -11.71 27.24 7.74
C GLY A 249 -11.83 26.20 8.85
N GLY A 250 -10.74 25.90 9.57
CA GLY A 250 -10.72 24.80 10.55
C GLY A 250 -11.18 23.46 9.98
N ASN A 251 -10.87 23.18 8.71
CA ASN A 251 -11.44 22.05 7.96
C ASN A 251 -10.35 21.15 7.38
N LEU A 252 -10.58 19.85 7.48
CA LEU A 252 -9.87 18.82 6.74
C LEU A 252 -10.83 18.28 5.66
N ALA A 253 -10.50 18.48 4.39
CA ALA A 253 -11.26 17.89 3.29
C ALA A 253 -10.54 16.64 2.80
N VAL A 254 -11.25 15.53 2.68
CA VAL A 254 -10.72 14.24 2.22
C VAL A 254 -11.51 13.80 0.99
N GLU A 255 -10.81 13.39 -0.06
CA GLU A 255 -11.37 12.70 -1.22
C GLU A 255 -10.53 11.44 -1.48
N GLU A 256 -11.20 10.31 -1.69
CA GLU A 256 -10.55 9.03 -1.96
C GLU A 256 -11.12 8.41 -3.22
N ARG A 257 -10.23 7.99 -4.13
CA ARG A 257 -10.57 7.37 -5.42
C ARG A 257 -10.16 5.90 -5.38
N TYR A 258 -11.14 5.02 -5.56
CA TYR A 258 -11.00 3.58 -5.45
C TYR A 258 -11.26 2.90 -6.80
N PRO A 259 -10.21 2.42 -7.47
CA PRO A 259 -10.31 1.42 -8.51
C PRO A 259 -10.22 0.02 -7.90
N LEU A 260 -11.37 -0.57 -7.61
CA LEU A 260 -11.51 -1.88 -6.98
C LEU A 260 -11.65 -2.99 -8.03
N ARG A 261 -10.94 -4.10 -7.81
CA ARG A 261 -11.08 -5.37 -8.53
C ARG A 261 -11.44 -6.48 -7.56
N HIS A 262 -12.33 -7.36 -7.97
CA HIS A 262 -12.64 -8.57 -7.22
C HIS A 262 -11.82 -9.76 -7.76
N ASP A 263 -10.81 -10.20 -7.01
CA ASP A 263 -9.86 -11.27 -7.37
C ASP A 263 -10.30 -12.67 -6.93
N GLY A 264 -11.61 -12.85 -6.70
CA GLY A 264 -12.19 -14.15 -6.37
C GLY A 264 -12.54 -14.98 -7.61
N ALA A 265 -13.12 -16.15 -7.39
CA ALA A 265 -13.60 -17.02 -8.46
C ALA A 265 -14.62 -16.28 -9.34
N ARG A 266 -14.41 -16.34 -10.66
CA ARG A 266 -15.23 -15.71 -11.70
C ARG A 266 -16.54 -16.45 -11.88
N LEU A 267 -17.52 -15.82 -12.54
CA LEU A 267 -18.73 -16.52 -12.93
C LEU A 267 -18.45 -17.48 -14.09
N GLU A 268 -18.87 -18.75 -13.93
CA GLU A 268 -18.81 -19.77 -14.98
C GLU A 268 -19.71 -19.42 -16.17
N LYS A 269 -20.89 -18.86 -15.88
CA LYS A 269 -21.88 -18.43 -16.88
C LYS A 269 -22.12 -16.93 -16.77
N GLN A 270 -22.84 -16.38 -17.74
CA GLN A 270 -23.27 -14.98 -17.66
C GLN A 270 -24.15 -14.74 -16.42
N PHE A 271 -24.08 -13.52 -15.90
CA PHE A 271 -24.89 -13.09 -14.77
C PHE A 271 -26.39 -13.19 -15.08
N SER A 272 -27.14 -13.79 -14.16
CA SER A 272 -28.59 -13.88 -14.20
C SER A 272 -29.20 -13.06 -13.06
N ARG A 273 -29.87 -11.95 -13.41
CA ARG A 273 -30.57 -11.10 -12.45
C ARG A 273 -31.68 -11.86 -11.70
N VAL A 274 -32.37 -12.76 -12.40
CA VAL A 274 -33.45 -13.57 -11.81
C VAL A 274 -32.88 -14.50 -10.74
N GLU A 275 -31.82 -15.22 -11.07
CA GLU A 275 -31.14 -16.11 -10.13
C GLU A 275 -30.56 -15.32 -8.94
N PHE A 276 -30.04 -14.12 -9.19
CA PHE A 276 -29.49 -13.25 -8.14
C PHE A 276 -30.58 -12.85 -7.14
N GLN A 277 -31.77 -12.48 -7.63
CA GLN A 277 -32.90 -12.12 -6.78
C GLN A 277 -33.46 -13.32 -6.02
N GLN A 278 -33.55 -14.49 -6.67
CA GLN A 278 -34.05 -15.72 -6.04
C GLN A 278 -33.08 -16.26 -4.96
N SER A 279 -31.78 -16.02 -5.11
CA SER A 279 -30.73 -16.50 -4.19
C SER A 279 -30.35 -15.52 -3.08
N ALA A 280 -31.11 -14.43 -2.89
CA ALA A 280 -30.77 -13.37 -1.93
C ALA A 280 -30.46 -13.86 -0.51
N GLY A 281 -31.15 -14.92 -0.05
CA GLY A 281 -30.97 -15.50 1.28
C GLY A 281 -29.67 -16.29 1.49
N VAL A 282 -28.92 -16.61 0.43
CA VAL A 282 -27.68 -17.41 0.51
C VAL A 282 -26.44 -16.64 0.05
N HIS A 283 -26.57 -15.37 -0.34
CA HIS A 283 -25.45 -14.55 -0.83
C HIS A 283 -24.30 -14.43 0.17
N ASP A 284 -24.57 -14.48 1.47
CA ASP A 284 -23.54 -14.38 2.51
C ASP A 284 -22.63 -15.63 2.58
N HIS A 285 -23.02 -16.71 1.89
CA HIS A 285 -22.21 -17.92 1.67
C HIS A 285 -21.51 -17.94 0.30
N THR A 286 -21.72 -16.91 -0.53
CA THR A 286 -21.06 -16.76 -1.84
C THR A 286 -19.99 -15.68 -1.75
N ASN A 287 -19.14 -15.55 -2.76
CA ASN A 287 -18.13 -14.50 -2.82
C ASN A 287 -18.68 -13.14 -3.30
N VAL A 288 -19.99 -12.96 -3.50
CA VAL A 288 -20.53 -11.71 -4.05
C VAL A 288 -20.36 -10.53 -3.10
N LEU A 289 -19.84 -9.40 -3.60
CA LEU A 289 -19.82 -8.14 -2.87
C LEU A 289 -21.06 -7.31 -3.21
N LYS A 290 -21.91 -7.10 -2.21
CA LYS A 290 -23.12 -6.26 -2.31
C LYS A 290 -22.91 -4.85 -1.77
N GLN A 291 -22.14 -4.72 -0.69
CA GLN A 291 -22.03 -3.49 0.08
C GLN A 291 -20.66 -3.41 0.75
N LEU A 292 -20.11 -2.20 0.82
CA LEU A 292 -18.92 -1.86 1.58
C LEU A 292 -19.29 -0.90 2.70
N THR A 293 -18.55 -0.97 3.80
CA THR A 293 -18.73 -0.08 4.95
C THR A 293 -17.38 0.55 5.28
N PHE A 294 -17.38 1.88 5.35
CA PHE A 294 -16.24 2.72 5.69
C PHE A 294 -16.50 3.38 7.04
N GLN A 295 -15.51 3.36 7.92
CA GLN A 295 -15.56 4.06 9.19
C GLN A 295 -14.84 5.41 9.06
N LEU A 296 -15.62 6.48 8.96
CA LEU A 296 -15.14 7.85 8.88
C LEU A 296 -15.00 8.47 10.29
N PRO A 297 -14.26 9.58 10.42
CA PRO A 297 -14.15 10.35 11.66
C PRO A 297 -15.50 10.80 12.22
N ALA A 298 -15.58 11.06 13.53
CA ALA A 298 -16.83 11.46 14.18
C ALA A 298 -17.35 12.81 13.66
N SER A 299 -16.45 13.74 13.33
CA SER A 299 -16.78 15.04 12.76
C SER A 299 -17.10 15.02 11.25
N ALA A 300 -17.15 13.83 10.62
CA ALA A 300 -17.38 13.74 9.17
C ALA A 300 -18.73 14.35 8.78
N ARG A 301 -18.70 15.28 7.82
CA ARG A 301 -19.83 16.01 7.25
C ARG A 301 -19.67 16.17 5.75
N ASP A 302 -20.73 16.58 5.07
CA ASP A 302 -20.76 16.78 3.62
C ASP A 302 -20.29 15.55 2.83
N VAL A 303 -20.63 14.35 3.33
CA VAL A 303 -20.23 13.09 2.72
C VAL A 303 -20.89 12.96 1.35
N TYR A 304 -20.10 12.67 0.32
CA TYR A 304 -20.59 12.38 -1.03
C TYR A 304 -19.99 11.09 -1.56
N TYR A 305 -20.74 10.42 -2.44
CA TYR A 305 -20.36 9.17 -3.08
C TYR A 305 -20.73 9.22 -4.56
N ARG A 306 -19.72 9.09 -5.42
CA ARG A 306 -19.84 9.28 -6.87
C ARG A 306 -19.01 8.23 -7.59
N ASP A 307 -19.39 7.93 -8.82
CA ASP A 307 -18.57 7.20 -9.77
C ASP A 307 -18.23 8.09 -10.97
N ASP A 308 -17.52 7.52 -11.94
CA ASP A 308 -17.05 8.26 -13.13
C ASP A 308 -18.20 8.88 -13.95
N ILE A 309 -19.41 8.32 -13.84
CA ILE A 309 -20.60 8.79 -14.58
C ILE A 309 -21.55 9.64 -13.73
N GLY A 310 -21.24 9.88 -12.45
CA GLY A 310 -21.96 10.84 -11.61
C GLY A 310 -22.32 10.32 -10.24
N ASN A 311 -23.43 10.82 -9.70
CA ASN A 311 -23.84 10.48 -8.34
C ASN A 311 -24.37 9.05 -8.25
N VAL A 312 -24.04 8.36 -7.17
CA VAL A 312 -24.62 7.06 -6.83
C VAL A 312 -25.44 7.23 -5.56
N SER A 313 -26.76 7.11 -5.67
CA SER A 313 -27.69 7.37 -4.55
C SER A 313 -27.80 6.21 -3.55
N THR A 314 -27.27 5.04 -3.88
CA THR A 314 -27.31 3.83 -3.05
C THR A 314 -26.21 3.86 -1.99
N SER A 315 -26.25 4.85 -1.10
CA SER A 315 -25.37 4.98 0.07
C SER A 315 -26.16 5.39 1.30
N HIS A 316 -25.65 5.05 2.47
CA HIS A 316 -26.26 5.37 3.74
C HIS A 316 -25.19 5.82 4.73
N VAL A 317 -25.43 6.95 5.40
CA VAL A 317 -24.51 7.52 6.40
C VAL A 317 -25.15 7.42 7.77
N ARG A 318 -24.43 6.85 8.74
CA ARG A 318 -24.90 6.63 10.11
C ARG A 318 -23.91 7.20 11.10
N ASN A 319 -24.35 8.16 11.88
CA ASN A 319 -23.54 8.70 12.97
C ASN A 319 -23.57 7.71 14.16
N GLN A 320 -22.39 7.39 14.68
CA GLN A 320 -22.21 6.56 15.88
C GLN A 320 -21.38 7.33 16.92
N VAL A 321 -21.34 6.82 18.15
CA VAL A 321 -20.48 7.40 19.19
C VAL A 321 -19.02 7.20 18.76
N GLY A 322 -18.33 8.30 18.47
CA GLY A 322 -16.90 8.31 18.12
C GLY A 322 -16.56 8.00 16.66
N SER A 323 -17.53 7.77 15.78
CA SER A 323 -17.28 7.63 14.32
C SER A 323 -18.55 7.79 13.49
N THR A 324 -18.38 7.98 12.19
CA THR A 324 -19.49 8.04 11.22
C THR A 324 -19.32 6.89 10.23
N LEU A 325 -20.31 6.02 10.12
CA LEU A 325 -20.28 4.91 9.16
C LEU A 325 -20.84 5.36 7.82
N LEU A 326 -20.07 5.13 6.76
CA LEU A 326 -20.51 5.27 5.37
C LEU A 326 -20.69 3.86 4.78
N GLU A 327 -21.94 3.49 4.51
CA GLU A 327 -22.32 2.27 3.83
C GLU A 327 -22.54 2.59 2.34
N ILE A 328 -21.72 2.03 1.45
CA ILE A 328 -21.86 2.20 0.00
C ILE A 328 -22.30 0.90 -0.65
N THR A 329 -23.29 1.00 -1.52
CA THR A 329 -23.75 -0.10 -2.37
C THR A 329 -23.42 0.26 -3.82
N PRO A 330 -22.49 -0.47 -4.47
CA PRO A 330 -22.17 -0.27 -5.89
C PRO A 330 -23.41 -0.39 -6.79
N ARG A 331 -23.35 0.18 -8.01
CA ARG A 331 -24.48 0.13 -8.96
C ARG A 331 -24.90 -1.30 -9.36
N TYR A 332 -23.98 -2.24 -9.27
CA TYR A 332 -24.18 -3.66 -9.53
C TYR A 332 -23.45 -4.49 -8.48
N PRO A 333 -23.91 -5.71 -8.14
CA PRO A 333 -23.16 -6.61 -7.28
C PRO A 333 -21.82 -6.96 -7.95
N LEU A 334 -20.72 -6.98 -7.20
CA LEU A 334 -19.43 -7.38 -7.75
C LEU A 334 -19.23 -8.88 -7.55
N PHE A 335 -19.04 -9.60 -8.65
CA PHE A 335 -18.57 -10.99 -8.68
C PHE A 335 -17.08 -11.04 -9.03
N GLY A 336 -16.45 -12.21 -8.87
CA GLY A 336 -15.05 -12.39 -9.24
C GLY A 336 -14.76 -11.99 -10.69
N GLY A 337 -13.66 -11.28 -10.88
CA GLY A 337 -13.23 -10.68 -12.14
C GLY A 337 -13.86 -9.33 -12.48
N TRP A 338 -14.85 -8.85 -11.71
CA TRP A 338 -15.49 -7.56 -11.97
C TRP A 338 -14.70 -6.42 -11.31
N ASN A 339 -14.72 -5.27 -11.98
CA ASN A 339 -14.13 -4.04 -11.48
C ASN A 339 -15.23 -3.05 -11.09
N TYR A 340 -14.92 -2.15 -10.16
CA TYR A 340 -15.77 -1.01 -9.85
C TYR A 340 -14.91 0.18 -9.45
N THR A 341 -15.10 1.30 -10.12
CA THR A 341 -14.42 2.56 -9.84
C THR A 341 -15.40 3.51 -9.16
N TRP A 342 -14.96 4.12 -8.07
CA TRP A 342 -15.72 5.20 -7.44
C TRP A 342 -14.78 6.16 -6.75
N PHE A 343 -15.35 7.28 -6.33
CA PHE A 343 -14.72 8.16 -5.37
C PHE A 343 -15.74 8.65 -4.35
N HIS A 344 -15.26 8.89 -3.14
CA HIS A 344 -16.06 9.45 -2.08
C HIS A 344 -15.22 10.46 -1.33
N GLY A 345 -15.89 11.40 -0.68
CA GLY A 345 -15.19 12.40 0.12
C GLY A 345 -16.08 12.96 1.20
N TYR A 346 -15.43 13.64 2.13
CA TYR A 346 -16.05 14.23 3.29
C TYR A 346 -15.19 15.39 3.83
N ASN A 347 -15.85 16.26 4.58
CA ASN A 347 -15.20 17.26 5.41
C ASN A 347 -15.15 16.78 6.85
N ALA A 348 -14.12 17.14 7.60
CA ALA A 348 -13.97 16.86 9.02
C ALA A 348 -13.41 18.07 9.75
N ASP A 349 -13.62 18.13 11.07
CA ASP A 349 -13.02 19.16 11.92
C ASP A 349 -11.50 18.95 11.97
N LEU A 350 -10.74 19.98 11.59
CA LEU A 350 -9.29 19.93 11.59
C LEU A 350 -8.72 19.70 13.01
N GLY A 351 -9.44 20.13 14.06
CA GLY A 351 -9.02 19.96 15.44
C GLY A 351 -8.86 18.51 15.89
N GLU A 352 -9.53 17.55 15.22
CA GLU A 352 -9.38 16.11 15.51
C GLU A 352 -8.02 15.55 15.01
N PHE A 353 -7.42 16.20 14.01
CA PHE A 353 -6.21 15.71 13.33
C PHE A 353 -4.97 16.56 13.61
N LEU A 354 -5.16 17.86 13.87
CA LEU A 354 -4.08 18.84 13.93
C LEU A 354 -3.84 19.31 15.36
N HIS A 355 -2.61 19.14 15.83
CA HIS A 355 -2.17 19.59 17.15
C HIS A 355 -1.04 20.62 17.00
N TYR A 356 -1.05 21.66 17.84
CA TYR A 356 0.05 22.64 17.87
C TYR A 356 0.98 22.37 19.04
N ASN A 357 2.23 22.04 18.74
CA ASN A 357 3.28 21.88 19.73
C ASN A 357 3.93 23.26 20.02
N LYS A 358 3.53 23.86 21.14
CA LYS A 358 4.03 25.17 21.58
C LYS A 358 5.54 25.20 21.85
N ARG A 359 6.15 24.09 22.28
CA ARG A 359 7.59 24.03 22.59
C ARG A 359 8.43 24.01 21.31
N ALA A 360 7.99 23.23 20.32
CA ALA A 360 8.67 23.13 19.03
C ALA A 360 8.29 24.26 18.05
N GLY A 361 7.16 24.95 18.29
CA GLY A 361 6.62 25.95 17.37
C GLY A 361 6.12 25.34 16.06
N ARG A 362 5.58 24.11 16.12
CA ARG A 362 5.19 23.30 14.95
C ARG A 362 3.77 22.80 15.06
N TYR A 363 3.10 22.69 13.93
CA TYR A 363 1.86 21.94 13.78
C TYR A 363 2.19 20.48 13.48
N ILE A 364 1.46 19.55 14.09
CA ILE A 364 1.58 18.11 13.92
C ILE A 364 0.23 17.59 13.44
N LEU A 365 0.19 17.08 12.22
CA LEU A 365 -0.98 16.53 11.57
C LEU A 365 -0.89 15.00 11.62
N ASN A 366 -1.87 14.37 12.28
CA ASN A 366 -1.94 12.91 12.40
C ASN A 366 -2.95 12.37 11.40
N LEU A 367 -2.52 11.49 10.48
CA LEU A 367 -3.37 10.91 9.44
C LEU A 367 -3.10 9.41 9.34
N LYS A 368 -4.02 8.64 8.77
CA LYS A 368 -3.77 7.25 8.38
C LYS A 368 -3.39 7.18 6.92
N LEU A 369 -2.61 6.18 6.50
CA LEU A 369 -2.30 5.97 5.09
C LEU A 369 -3.57 5.56 4.31
N VAL A 370 -4.25 4.56 4.84
CA VAL A 370 -5.45 3.94 4.30
C VAL A 370 -6.49 3.76 5.40
N GLU A 371 -7.73 3.52 5.00
CA GLU A 371 -8.81 3.10 5.89
C GLU A 371 -9.43 1.80 5.36
N ASN A 372 -10.00 0.97 6.24
CA ASN A 372 -10.68 -0.29 5.89
C ASN A 372 -9.79 -1.37 5.25
N ALA A 373 -8.48 -1.32 5.50
CA ALA A 373 -7.50 -2.27 4.99
C ALA A 373 -7.63 -3.69 5.58
N LYS A 374 -8.56 -3.92 6.51
CA LYS A 374 -8.94 -5.24 7.00
C LYS A 374 -9.74 -6.06 5.99
N LYS A 375 -10.50 -5.40 5.10
CA LYS A 375 -11.40 -6.07 4.14
C LYS A 375 -10.82 -6.17 2.72
N MET A 376 -9.78 -5.39 2.42
CA MET A 376 -9.20 -5.27 1.09
C MET A 376 -7.69 -5.07 1.19
N SER A 377 -6.97 -5.53 0.17
CA SER A 377 -5.55 -5.20 -0.05
C SER A 377 -5.44 -4.06 -1.07
N PHE A 378 -4.33 -3.33 -1.04
CA PHE A 378 -4.05 -2.28 -2.01
C PHE A 378 -2.72 -2.57 -2.72
N GLU A 379 -2.73 -2.57 -4.05
CA GLU A 379 -1.50 -2.75 -4.83
C GLU A 379 -0.63 -1.49 -4.77
N HIS A 380 -1.25 -0.31 -4.94
CA HIS A 380 -0.59 0.97 -4.82
C HIS A 380 -1.48 1.98 -4.08
N VAL A 381 -0.87 2.77 -3.20
CA VAL A 381 -1.51 3.85 -2.45
C VAL A 381 -0.69 5.12 -2.64
N LYS A 382 -1.37 6.17 -3.09
CA LYS A 382 -0.83 7.52 -3.19
C LYS A 382 -1.62 8.43 -2.26
N LEU A 383 -0.95 8.93 -1.22
CA LEU A 383 -1.51 9.90 -0.28
C LEU A 383 -0.95 11.29 -0.61
N ASN A 384 -1.82 12.18 -1.09
CA ASN A 384 -1.51 13.58 -1.34
C ASN A 384 -2.02 14.42 -0.17
N VAL A 385 -1.11 15.07 0.55
CA VAL A 385 -1.45 16.00 1.63
C VAL A 385 -1.11 17.42 1.19
N VAL A 386 -2.15 18.23 0.97
CA VAL A 386 -2.04 19.64 0.61
C VAL A 386 -2.16 20.48 1.87
N LEU A 387 -1.04 21.07 2.28
CA LEU A 387 -0.93 21.93 3.45
C LEU A 387 -1.33 23.38 3.12
N PRO A 388 -1.61 24.23 4.12
CA PRO A 388 -1.91 25.64 3.89
C PRO A 388 -0.77 26.38 3.16
N GLU A 389 -1.15 27.42 2.40
CA GLU A 389 -0.19 28.32 1.73
C GLU A 389 0.70 29.02 2.77
N GLY A 390 2.02 28.96 2.60
CA GLY A 390 2.99 29.44 3.61
C GLY A 390 3.46 28.39 4.61
N ALA A 391 3.03 27.13 4.49
CA ALA A 391 3.63 26.01 5.22
C ALA A 391 5.10 25.80 4.80
N THR A 392 5.98 25.62 5.79
CA THR A 392 7.43 25.47 5.59
C THR A 392 7.99 24.37 6.49
N ASP A 393 9.20 23.89 6.17
CA ASP A 393 9.94 22.91 6.99
C ASP A 393 9.09 21.68 7.28
N VAL A 394 8.63 20.99 6.23
CA VAL A 394 7.71 19.86 6.32
C VAL A 394 8.50 18.57 6.55
N GLN A 395 8.10 17.80 7.55
CA GLN A 395 8.74 16.54 7.94
C GLN A 395 7.67 15.46 8.11
N VAL A 396 8.04 14.21 7.82
CA VAL A 396 7.13 13.05 7.85
C VAL A 396 7.74 11.98 8.73
N GLU A 397 6.96 11.48 9.68
CA GLU A 397 7.31 10.37 10.55
C GLU A 397 6.22 9.29 10.42
N ALA A 398 6.62 8.05 10.16
CA ALA A 398 5.72 6.92 9.99
C ALA A 398 6.30 5.65 10.63
N PRO A 399 5.46 4.71 11.08
CA PRO A 399 5.92 3.45 11.66
C PRO A 399 6.40 2.43 10.62
N PHE A 400 6.39 2.79 9.34
CA PHE A 400 6.80 1.98 8.21
C PHE A 400 7.39 2.88 7.11
N ASP A 401 8.20 2.28 6.24
CA ASP A 401 8.84 2.99 5.15
C ASP A 401 7.90 3.22 3.95
N PHE A 402 8.15 4.30 3.22
CA PHE A 402 7.49 4.63 1.95
C PHE A 402 8.41 4.31 0.78
N ASP A 403 7.82 3.95 -0.36
CA ASP A 403 8.57 3.71 -1.59
C ASP A 403 8.99 5.04 -2.24
N GLY A 404 8.23 6.11 -2.00
CA GLY A 404 8.51 7.44 -2.51
C GLY A 404 7.91 8.54 -1.64
N VAL A 405 8.68 9.62 -1.46
CA VAL A 405 8.25 10.85 -0.81
C VAL A 405 8.56 12.01 -1.74
N THR A 406 7.53 12.65 -2.26
CA THR A 406 7.66 13.76 -3.22
C THR A 406 7.10 15.04 -2.65
N HIS A 407 7.85 16.13 -2.80
CA HIS A 407 7.48 17.46 -2.37
C HIS A 407 7.20 18.34 -3.59
N SER A 408 5.99 18.87 -3.70
CA SER A 408 5.54 19.65 -4.86
C SER A 408 4.70 20.86 -4.44
N LYS A 409 4.30 21.66 -5.43
CA LYS A 409 3.35 22.76 -5.24
C LYS A 409 2.00 22.40 -5.84
N HIS A 410 0.94 22.73 -5.10
CA HIS A 410 -0.43 22.61 -5.55
C HIS A 410 -1.07 24.00 -5.63
N PHE A 411 -1.78 24.28 -6.72
CA PHE A 411 -2.48 25.55 -6.90
C PHE A 411 -3.98 25.31 -6.93
N THR A 412 -4.69 25.95 -6.01
CA THR A 412 -6.15 25.98 -5.97
C THR A 412 -6.66 27.42 -5.93
N ASN A 413 -7.95 27.59 -5.66
CA ASN A 413 -8.62 28.88 -5.62
C ASN A 413 -7.98 29.85 -4.61
N LEU A 414 -7.74 31.08 -5.08
CA LEU A 414 -7.18 32.20 -4.32
C LEU A 414 -5.77 31.93 -3.75
N ASP A 415 -5.04 30.95 -4.27
CA ASP A 415 -3.64 30.78 -3.94
C ASP A 415 -2.78 31.75 -4.78
N THR A 416 -1.75 32.33 -4.16
CA THR A 416 -0.85 33.29 -4.82
C THR A 416 0.55 32.71 -5.07
N THR A 417 1.12 32.01 -4.09
CA THR A 417 2.46 31.41 -4.15
C THR A 417 2.42 29.89 -4.31
N GLY A 418 1.22 29.31 -4.20
CA GLY A 418 0.95 27.88 -4.23
C GLY A 418 1.05 27.25 -2.84
N ARG A 419 0.25 26.20 -2.62
CA ARG A 419 0.28 25.38 -1.41
C ARG A 419 1.36 24.34 -1.49
N TYR A 420 1.86 23.93 -0.32
CA TYR A 420 2.79 22.82 -0.21
C TYR A 420 2.02 21.51 -0.35
N GLN A 421 2.42 20.64 -1.28
CA GLN A 421 1.88 19.30 -1.44
C GLN A 421 2.95 18.27 -1.11
N LEU A 422 2.64 17.40 -0.17
CA LEU A 422 3.40 16.21 0.15
C LEU A 422 2.71 15.01 -0.49
N THR A 423 3.44 14.23 -1.28
CA THR A 423 2.94 12.98 -1.88
C THR A 423 3.71 11.81 -1.30
N LEU A 424 3.00 10.87 -0.69
CA LEU A 424 3.54 9.65 -0.10
C LEU A 424 3.06 8.46 -0.93
N ASP A 425 4.00 7.71 -1.51
CA ASP A 425 3.75 6.54 -2.34
C ASP A 425 4.14 5.27 -1.58
N LYS A 426 3.24 4.28 -1.57
CA LYS A 426 3.50 2.97 -1.00
C LYS A 426 2.79 1.87 -1.78
N SER A 427 3.50 0.79 -2.03
CA SER A 427 3.01 -0.41 -2.70
C SER A 427 2.69 -1.51 -1.70
N ASN A 428 1.81 -2.42 -2.10
CA ASN A 428 1.40 -3.61 -1.35
C ASN A 428 0.94 -3.30 0.09
N VAL A 429 -0.12 -2.49 0.22
CA VAL A 429 -0.64 -2.02 1.51
C VAL A 429 -1.72 -2.97 2.03
N VAL A 430 -1.70 -3.21 3.34
CA VAL A 430 -2.55 -4.14 4.10
C VAL A 430 -2.89 -3.50 5.45
N SER A 431 -3.71 -4.17 6.27
CA SER A 431 -4.15 -3.64 7.58
C SER A 431 -3.03 -3.20 8.53
N GLU A 432 -1.85 -3.79 8.44
CA GLU A 432 -0.67 -3.43 9.23
C GLU A 432 -0.12 -2.03 8.89
N HIS A 433 -0.57 -1.42 7.80
CA HIS A 433 -0.25 -0.05 7.42
C HIS A 433 -1.39 0.93 7.72
N GLU A 434 -2.41 0.52 8.48
CA GLU A 434 -3.52 1.36 8.94
C GLU A 434 -3.16 2.18 10.20
N ASP A 435 -1.87 2.32 10.49
CA ASP A 435 -1.35 3.12 11.60
C ASP A 435 -1.23 4.61 11.23
N PHE A 436 -1.05 5.43 12.27
CA PHE A 436 -0.93 6.88 12.12
C PHE A 436 0.45 7.29 11.60
N ILE A 437 0.43 8.17 10.60
CA ILE A 437 1.56 8.93 10.07
C ILE A 437 1.46 10.36 10.63
N GLN A 438 2.59 10.92 11.03
CA GLN A 438 2.68 12.28 11.53
C GLN A 438 3.38 13.17 10.51
N ILE A 439 2.72 14.28 10.15
CA ILE A 439 3.29 15.31 9.28
C ILE A 439 3.46 16.57 10.11
N SER A 440 4.71 16.99 10.32
CA SER A 440 5.01 18.20 11.09
C SER A 440 5.47 19.35 10.19
N TYR A 441 4.99 20.57 10.46
CA TYR A 441 5.36 21.75 9.66
C TYR A 441 5.25 23.04 10.47
N LYS A 442 5.93 24.09 9.99
CA LYS A 442 5.82 25.45 10.52
C LYS A 442 4.84 26.26 9.68
N PHE A 443 4.02 27.05 10.36
CA PHE A 443 3.06 27.96 9.73
C PHE A 443 2.92 29.21 10.60
N SER A 444 3.07 30.39 9.99
CA SER A 444 2.91 31.68 10.69
C SER A 444 1.52 32.25 10.44
N SER A 445 0.86 32.70 11.50
CA SER A 445 -0.50 33.24 11.45
C SER A 445 -0.65 34.46 10.54
N ILE A 446 0.44 35.17 10.21
CA ILE A 446 0.37 36.29 9.26
C ILE A 446 -0.05 35.85 7.86
N HIS A 447 0.22 34.59 7.48
CA HIS A 447 -0.19 34.03 6.18
C HIS A 447 -1.71 33.90 6.05
N HIS A 448 -2.48 33.94 7.13
CA HIS A 448 -3.95 34.00 7.04
C HIS A 448 -4.44 35.24 6.30
N LEU A 449 -3.69 36.34 6.34
CA LEU A 449 -4.05 37.59 5.66
C LEU A 449 -3.72 37.58 4.16
N GLN A 450 -2.91 36.64 3.69
CA GLN A 450 -2.43 36.60 2.30
C GLN A 450 -3.59 36.50 1.30
N LYS A 451 -4.57 35.62 1.57
CA LYS A 451 -5.72 35.44 0.67
C LYS A 451 -6.68 36.62 0.63
N PRO A 452 -7.14 37.18 1.78
CA PRO A 452 -7.91 38.42 1.79
C PRO A 452 -7.19 39.58 1.09
N LEU A 453 -5.88 39.76 1.35
CA LEU A 453 -5.11 40.85 0.74
C LEU A 453 -4.97 40.68 -0.78
N ALA A 454 -4.78 39.44 -1.26
CA ALA A 454 -4.73 39.15 -2.69
C ALA A 454 -6.05 39.52 -3.38
N ALA A 455 -7.19 39.16 -2.79
CA ALA A 455 -8.50 39.53 -3.29
C ALA A 455 -8.70 41.06 -3.29
N CYS A 456 -8.35 41.74 -2.17
CA CYS A 456 -8.41 43.19 -2.07
C CYS A 456 -7.54 43.88 -3.14
N ALA A 457 -6.32 43.40 -3.37
CA ALA A 457 -5.43 43.93 -4.39
C ALA A 457 -6.00 43.75 -5.80
N ALA A 458 -6.63 42.60 -6.09
CA ALA A 458 -7.29 42.37 -7.38
C ALA A 458 -8.44 43.36 -7.62
N PHE A 459 -9.35 43.53 -6.65
CA PHE A 459 -10.44 44.49 -6.75
C PHE A 459 -9.93 45.94 -6.84
N PHE A 460 -8.93 46.30 -6.02
CA PHE A 460 -8.31 47.61 -6.07
C PHE A 460 -7.73 47.91 -7.46
N THR A 461 -7.08 46.92 -8.08
CA THR A 461 -6.53 47.04 -9.43
C THR A 461 -7.62 47.32 -10.47
N ILE A 462 -8.77 46.63 -10.38
CA ILE A 462 -9.92 46.88 -11.27
C ILE A 462 -10.44 48.31 -11.12
N PHE A 463 -10.61 48.79 -9.88
CA PHE A 463 -11.06 50.17 -9.63
C PHE A 463 -10.04 51.20 -10.13
N MET A 464 -8.75 50.96 -9.91
CA MET A 464 -7.68 51.83 -10.42
C MET A 464 -7.65 51.87 -11.94
N MET A 465 -7.80 50.73 -12.63
CA MET A 465 -7.91 50.71 -14.09
C MET A 465 -9.12 51.49 -14.59
N SER A 466 -10.28 51.34 -13.94
CA SER A 466 -11.49 52.10 -14.29
C SER A 466 -11.27 53.62 -14.13
N ILE A 467 -10.63 54.04 -13.04
CA ILE A 467 -10.27 55.44 -12.82
C ILE A 467 -9.33 55.94 -13.92
N LEU A 468 -8.32 55.15 -14.30
CA LEU A 468 -7.38 55.53 -15.36
C LEU A 468 -8.07 55.62 -16.72
N ILE A 469 -8.87 54.62 -17.10
CA ILE A 469 -9.61 54.59 -18.37
C ILE A 469 -10.57 55.78 -18.46
N SER A 470 -11.28 56.13 -17.38
CA SER A 470 -12.17 57.29 -17.37
C SER A 470 -11.47 58.63 -17.58
N LYS A 471 -10.15 58.69 -17.30
CA LYS A 471 -9.32 59.88 -17.54
C LYS A 471 -8.69 59.91 -18.92
N VAL A 472 -8.70 58.81 -19.69
CA VAL A 472 -8.20 58.79 -21.06
C VAL A 472 -9.25 59.36 -22.01
N LYS A 473 -8.94 60.47 -22.67
CA LYS A 473 -9.82 61.08 -23.68
C LYS A 473 -9.63 60.39 -25.03
N PHE A 474 -10.59 59.56 -25.43
CA PHE A 474 -10.67 58.98 -26.76
C PHE A 474 -11.45 59.89 -27.72
N THR A 475 -11.00 61.13 -27.92
CA THR A 475 -11.64 62.08 -28.85
C THR A 475 -10.79 62.24 -30.10
N ILE A 476 -11.34 61.91 -31.27
CA ILE A 476 -10.72 62.15 -32.58
C ILE A 476 -11.49 63.31 -33.24
N GLY A 477 -10.80 64.43 -33.47
CA GLY A 477 -11.35 65.66 -34.05
C GLY A 477 -11.55 66.80 -33.02
N VAL A 478 -11.00 67.99 -33.33
CA VAL A 478 -11.13 69.19 -32.49
C VAL A 478 -12.45 69.88 -32.81
N THR A 479 -13.46 69.75 -31.96
CA THR A 479 -14.65 70.59 -32.06
C THR A 479 -14.33 71.95 -31.48
N GLN A 480 -14.04 72.94 -32.33
CA GLN A 480 -13.93 74.33 -31.90
C GLN A 480 -15.29 74.85 -31.44
N VAL A 481 -15.45 75.03 -30.14
CA VAL A 481 -16.63 75.69 -29.57
C VAL A 481 -16.48 77.19 -29.76
N ILE A 482 -17.26 77.76 -30.68
CA ILE A 482 -17.39 79.21 -30.84
C ILE A 482 -18.07 79.76 -29.58
N LYS A 483 -17.31 80.51 -28.76
CA LYS A 483 -17.89 81.36 -27.71
C LYS A 483 -18.78 82.40 -28.37
N LYS A 484 -20.11 82.30 -28.22
CA LYS A 484 -21.01 83.43 -28.45
C LYS A 484 -20.65 84.53 -27.44
N THR A 485 -20.07 85.60 -27.95
CA THR A 485 -20.03 86.90 -27.26
C THR A 485 -21.43 87.51 -27.38
N GLU A 486 -21.85 88.22 -26.32
CA GLU A 486 -23.21 88.74 -26.05
C GLU A 486 -23.95 89.36 -27.24
#